data_AF-A0AAE7BGI6-F1
#
_entry.id   AF-A0AAE7BGI6-F1
#
_cell.length_a   1.000
_cell.length_b   1.000
_cell.length_c   1.000
_cell.angle_alpha   90.00
_cell.angle_beta   90.00
_cell.angle_gamma   90.00
#
_symmetry.space_group_name_H-M   'P 1'
#
loop_
_entity.id
_entity.type
_entity.pdbx_description
1 polymer ?
#
loop_
_entity_poly.entity_id
_entity_poly.type
_entity_poly.pdbx_seq_one_letter_code
_entity_poly.pdbx_strand_id
1 'polypeptide(L)'
;MGTKETNLEKFKKLWIIFEKEIKISTRLETNDLKGFAKYYEKHSDTNEENDKKRVLDKLEKWHKRIIIQKQKSIREVTFLQLQEYCKFLNNGYFIQELLEDETPEHWFD
;
A
#
# COMPACT_ATOMS: atom_id res chain seq x y z
N MET A 1 27.84 -2.31 7.21
CA MET A 1 27.03 -1.07 7.17
C MET A 1 25.81 -1.35 6.31
N GLY A 2 24.66 -1.66 6.93
CA GLY A 2 23.42 -1.87 6.19
C GLY A 2 22.87 -0.54 5.72
N THR A 3 22.68 -0.36 4.41
CA THR A 3 21.96 0.81 3.88
C THR A 3 20.51 0.75 4.35
N LYS A 4 20.12 1.68 5.23
CA LYS A 4 18.72 1.85 5.62
C LYS A 4 17.88 2.11 4.37
N GLU A 5 16.87 1.25 4.14
CA GLU A 5 15.96 1.38 3.01
C GLU A 5 15.19 2.70 3.10
N THR A 6 15.16 3.45 2.00
CA THR A 6 14.49 4.76 1.95
C THR A 6 12.97 4.60 1.92
N ASN A 7 12.23 5.60 2.42
CA ASN A 7 10.76 5.61 2.35
C ASN A 7 10.23 5.47 0.92
N LEU A 8 10.99 5.92 -0.08
CA LEU A 8 10.67 5.75 -1.49
C LEU A 8 10.74 4.27 -1.92
N GLU A 9 11.78 3.56 -1.53
CA GLU A 9 11.95 2.14 -1.86
C GLU A 9 10.87 1.29 -1.19
N LYS A 10 10.62 1.54 0.11
CA LYS A 10 9.53 0.89 0.83
C LYS A 10 8.17 1.14 0.16
N PHE A 11 7.90 2.39 -0.23
CA PHE A 11 6.66 2.75 -0.94
C PHE A 11 6.52 2.03 -2.28
N LYS A 12 7.59 1.97 -3.09
CA LYS A 12 7.56 1.27 -4.39
C LYS A 12 7.28 -0.22 -4.23
N LYS A 13 7.92 -0.88 -3.27
CA LYS A 13 7.67 -2.30 -2.97
C LYS A 13 6.20 -2.54 -2.60
N LEU A 14 5.66 -1.72 -1.71
CA LEU A 14 4.26 -1.80 -1.32
C LEU A 14 3.31 -1.53 -2.47
N TRP A 15 3.63 -0.58 -3.34
CA TRP A 15 2.79 -0.27 -4.49
C TRP A 15 2.71 -1.43 -5.47
N ILE A 16 3.81 -2.14 -5.70
CA ILE A 16 3.82 -3.35 -6.54
C ILE A 16 2.92 -4.43 -5.93
N ILE A 17 3.00 -4.62 -4.61
CA ILE A 17 2.14 -5.57 -3.90
C ILE A 17 0.67 -5.14 -4.03
N PHE A 18 0.37 -3.87 -3.74
CA PHE A 18 -0.95 -3.28 -3.86
C PHE A 18 -1.57 -3.47 -5.26
N GLU A 19 -0.82 -3.16 -6.33
CA GLU A 19 -1.28 -3.36 -7.70
C GLU A 19 -1.54 -4.84 -8.01
N LYS A 20 -0.68 -5.73 -7.53
CA LYS A 20 -0.86 -7.17 -7.70
C LYS A 20 -2.14 -7.64 -7.00
N GLU A 21 -2.34 -7.24 -5.76
CA GLU A 21 -3.55 -7.55 -4.97
C GLU A 21 -4.81 -7.05 -5.68
N ILE A 22 -4.82 -5.81 -6.20
CA ILE A 22 -5.96 -5.29 -6.97
C ILE A 22 -6.24 -6.13 -8.22
N LYS A 23 -5.19 -6.49 -8.97
CA LYS A 23 -5.34 -7.22 -10.23
C LYS A 23 -5.90 -8.63 -10.03
N ILE A 24 -5.58 -9.28 -8.91
CA ILE A 24 -5.98 -10.67 -8.62
C ILE A 24 -7.17 -10.77 -7.66
N SER A 25 -7.56 -9.68 -7.01
CA SER A 25 -8.63 -9.69 -6.01
C SER A 25 -9.97 -10.06 -6.64
N THR A 26 -10.63 -11.07 -6.10
CA THR A 26 -12.01 -11.45 -6.42
C THR A 26 -13.05 -10.65 -5.63
N ARG A 27 -12.61 -9.82 -4.67
CA ARG A 27 -13.48 -9.00 -3.82
C ARG A 27 -13.86 -7.68 -4.48
N LEU A 28 -13.10 -7.24 -5.49
CA LEU A 28 -13.34 -5.99 -6.20
C LEU A 28 -14.35 -6.20 -7.32
N GLU A 29 -15.20 -5.20 -7.55
CA GLU A 29 -16.12 -5.20 -8.69
C GLU A 29 -15.39 -5.11 -10.03
N THR A 30 -14.28 -4.35 -10.05
CA THR A 30 -13.34 -4.25 -11.17
C THR A 30 -11.91 -4.36 -10.64
N ASN A 31 -11.05 -5.08 -11.37
CA ASN A 31 -9.66 -5.35 -10.96
C ASN A 31 -8.73 -4.18 -11.29
N ASP A 32 -9.14 -2.98 -10.89
CA ASP A 32 -8.46 -1.71 -11.14
C ASP A 32 -8.59 -0.76 -9.93
N LEU A 33 -7.92 0.39 -10.00
CA LEU A 33 -7.96 1.40 -8.92
C LEU A 33 -9.39 1.91 -8.66
N LYS A 34 -10.24 1.94 -9.70
CA LYS A 34 -11.63 2.39 -9.59
C LYS A 34 -12.48 1.39 -8.81
N GLY A 35 -12.28 0.10 -9.04
CA GLY A 35 -12.94 -0.98 -8.32
C GLY A 35 -12.47 -1.03 -6.87
N PHE A 36 -11.16 -0.85 -6.63
CA PHE A 36 -10.64 -0.67 -5.28
C PHE A 36 -11.27 0.53 -4.57
N ALA A 37 -11.31 1.72 -5.19
CA ALA A 37 -11.88 2.91 -4.57
C ALA A 37 -13.35 2.73 -4.18
N LYS A 38 -14.13 2.06 -5.04
CA LYS A 38 -15.54 1.72 -4.77
C LYS A 38 -15.67 0.68 -3.65
N TYR A 39 -14.79 -0.30 -3.59
CA TYR A 39 -14.77 -1.30 -2.54
C TYR A 39 -14.39 -0.70 -1.17
N TYR A 40 -13.34 0.12 -1.14
CA TYR A 40 -12.87 0.81 0.06
C TYR A 40 -13.94 1.71 0.67
N GLU A 41 -14.59 2.56 -0.14
CA GLU A 41 -15.69 3.43 0.32
C GLU A 41 -16.82 2.66 0.99
N LYS A 42 -17.17 1.47 0.48
CA LYS A 42 -18.26 0.65 1.02
C LYS A 42 -17.95 -0.01 2.37
N HIS A 43 -16.67 -0.13 2.73
CA HIS A 43 -16.20 -0.98 3.82
C HIS A 43 -15.23 -0.26 4.75
N SER A 44 -14.92 1.02 4.50
CA SER A 44 -14.10 1.80 5.40
C SER A 44 -14.96 2.23 6.59
N ASP A 45 -14.69 1.66 7.76
CA ASP A 45 -15.33 2.03 9.04
C ASP A 45 -14.85 3.40 9.57
N THR A 46 -13.99 4.10 8.82
CA THR A 46 -13.60 5.46 9.15
C THR A 46 -14.82 6.37 8.99
N ASN A 47 -15.31 6.95 10.10
CA ASN A 47 -16.34 8.01 10.17
C ASN A 47 -16.05 9.25 9.29
N GLU A 48 -14.92 9.28 8.60
CA GLU A 48 -14.67 10.21 7.50
C GLU A 48 -15.36 9.67 6.26
N GLU A 49 -16.49 10.27 5.91
CA GLU A 49 -17.20 10.07 4.66
C GLU A 49 -16.22 10.28 3.48
N ASN A 50 -15.61 9.18 3.03
CA ASN A 50 -14.57 9.20 2.00
C ASN A 50 -15.22 8.95 0.65
N ASP A 51 -15.58 10.04 -0.03
CA ASP A 51 -16.05 10.00 -1.42
C ASP A 51 -15.08 9.18 -2.29
N LYS A 52 -15.59 8.15 -2.96
CA LYS A 52 -14.86 7.34 -3.95
C LYS A 52 -13.98 8.16 -4.87
N LYS A 53 -14.45 9.32 -5.34
CA LYS A 53 -13.68 10.20 -6.23
C LYS A 53 -12.39 10.67 -5.57
N ARG A 54 -12.43 11.00 -4.28
CA ARG A 54 -11.24 11.42 -3.51
C ARG A 54 -10.24 10.28 -3.36
N VAL A 55 -10.72 9.07 -3.06
CA VAL A 55 -9.86 7.87 -2.95
C VAL A 55 -9.20 7.58 -4.29
N LEU A 56 -9.96 7.61 -5.38
CA LEU A 56 -9.44 7.39 -6.72
C LEU A 56 -8.39 8.44 -7.12
N ASP A 57 -8.69 9.73 -6.92
CA ASP A 57 -7.77 10.83 -7.20
C ASP A 57 -6.45 10.69 -6.41
N LYS A 58 -6.53 10.23 -5.16
CA LYS A 58 -5.38 9.99 -4.30
C LYS A 58 -4.50 8.85 -4.84
N LEU A 59 -5.10 7.73 -5.22
CA LEU A 59 -4.39 6.58 -5.80
C LEU A 59 -3.75 6.92 -7.14
N GLU A 60 -4.45 7.66 -8.01
CA GLU A 60 -3.88 8.12 -9.28
C GLU A 60 -2.69 9.06 -9.06
N LYS A 61 -2.75 9.95 -8.08
CA LYS A 61 -1.61 10.81 -7.72
C LYS A 61 -0.42 9.98 -7.27
N TRP A 62 -0.64 8.91 -6.52
CA TRP A 62 0.43 8.01 -6.08
C TRP A 62 1.04 7.23 -7.24
N HIS A 63 0.20 6.67 -8.11
CA HIS A 63 0.62 6.01 -9.34
C HIS A 63 1.48 6.95 -10.21
N LYS A 64 1.04 8.20 -10.40
CA LYS A 64 1.80 9.23 -11.14
C LYS A 64 3.13 9.56 -10.46
N ARG A 65 3.20 9.61 -9.12
CA ARG A 65 4.46 9.87 -8.40
C ARG A 65 5.50 8.76 -8.64
N ILE A 66 5.05 7.51 -8.72
CA ILE A 66 5.93 6.35 -9.00
C ILE A 66 6.39 6.33 -10.45
N ILE A 67 5.47 6.54 -11.40
CA ILE A 67 5.74 6.39 -12.83
C ILE A 67 6.43 7.63 -13.42
N ILE A 68 5.97 8.84 -13.08
CA ILE A 68 6.27 10.04 -13.86
C ILE A 68 7.39 10.87 -13.24
N GLN A 69 7.48 10.98 -11.91
CA GLN A 69 8.23 12.09 -11.32
C GLN A 69 9.64 11.80 -10.81
N LYS A 70 10.19 10.57 -10.90
CA LYS A 70 11.50 10.22 -10.30
C LYS A 70 11.68 10.86 -8.90
N GLN A 71 10.60 10.94 -8.11
CA GLN A 71 10.65 11.65 -6.84
C GLN A 71 11.72 11.00 -5.96
N LYS A 72 12.60 11.83 -5.39
CA LYS A 72 13.69 11.36 -4.53
C LYS A 72 13.21 10.90 -3.16
N SER A 73 12.01 11.32 -2.75
CA SER A 73 11.44 10.99 -1.44
C SER A 73 9.92 10.92 -1.48
N ILE A 74 9.38 10.05 -0.62
CA ILE A 74 7.96 9.93 -0.32
C ILE A 74 7.80 10.33 1.15
N ARG A 75 6.75 11.12 1.46
CA ARG A 75 6.41 11.45 2.84
C ARG A 75 5.97 10.18 3.55
N GLU A 76 6.43 9.99 4.78
CA GLU A 76 6.10 8.83 5.61
C GLU A 76 4.59 8.60 5.74
N VAL A 77 3.79 9.66 5.91
CA VAL A 77 2.32 9.55 5.95
C VAL A 77 1.74 8.91 4.69
N THR A 78 2.34 9.15 3.52
CA THR A 78 1.88 8.55 2.26
C THR A 78 2.21 7.06 2.21
N PHE A 79 3.34 6.67 2.80
CA PHE A 79 3.72 5.28 2.97
C PHE A 79 2.78 4.54 3.92
N LEU A 80 2.51 5.11 5.10
CA LEU A 80 1.59 4.52 6.10
C LEU A 80 0.17 4.32 5.52
N GLN A 81 -0.35 5.31 4.80
CA GLN A 81 -1.68 5.20 4.19
C GLN A 81 -1.75 4.09 3.12
N LEU A 82 -0.66 3.84 2.38
CA LEU A 82 -0.62 2.71 1.43
C LEU A 82 -0.57 1.36 2.17
N GLN A 83 0.17 1.29 3.29
CA GLN A 83 0.16 0.09 4.14
C GLN A 83 -1.24 -0.23 4.66
N GLU A 84 -1.99 0.79 5.11
CA GLU A 84 -3.38 0.62 5.55
C GLU A 84 -4.27 0.08 4.43
N TYR A 85 -4.15 0.60 3.22
CA TYR A 85 -4.92 0.08 2.08
C TYR A 85 -4.61 -1.37 1.76
N CYS A 86 -3.35 -1.78 1.89
CA CYS A 86 -2.99 -3.18 1.70
C CYS A 86 -3.48 -4.08 2.85
N LYS A 87 -3.37 -3.63 4.11
CA LYS A 87 -3.95 -4.32 5.28
C LYS A 87 -5.45 -4.53 5.11
N PHE A 88 -6.14 -3.53 4.58
CA PHE A 88 -7.56 -3.59 4.31
C PHE A 88 -7.93 -4.60 3.20
N LEU A 89 -7.11 -4.74 2.16
CA LEU A 89 -7.37 -5.71 1.09
C LEU A 89 -7.24 -7.17 1.54
N ASN A 90 -6.35 -7.43 2.49
CA ASN A 90 -6.02 -8.79 2.91
C ASN A 90 -5.99 -8.91 4.44
N ASN A 91 -6.91 -9.70 5.02
CA ASN A 91 -6.95 -9.94 6.46
C ASN A 91 -5.72 -10.71 6.98
N GLY A 92 -4.96 -11.36 6.09
CA GLY A 92 -3.68 -12.01 6.38
C GLY A 92 -2.48 -11.20 5.92
N TYR A 93 -2.62 -9.87 5.77
CA TYR A 93 -1.54 -9.00 5.31
C TYR A 93 -0.39 -8.93 6.31
N PHE A 94 0.47 -9.94 6.24
CA PHE A 94 1.84 -9.89 6.71
C PHE A 94 2.65 -9.17 5.63
N ILE A 95 2.78 -7.85 5.73
CA ILE A 95 4.14 -7.35 5.53
C ILE A 95 4.89 -8.04 6.64
N GLN A 96 5.86 -8.88 6.30
CA GLN A 96 6.91 -9.22 7.23
C GLN A 96 7.45 -7.86 7.67
N GLU A 97 6.93 -7.33 8.78
CA GLU A 97 7.60 -6.30 9.53
C GLU A 97 8.89 -7.01 9.87
N LEU A 98 9.90 -6.81 9.02
CA LEU A 98 11.27 -7.01 9.42
C LEU A 98 11.40 -6.03 10.59
N LEU A 99 11.06 -6.54 11.78
CA LEU A 99 11.56 -6.04 13.04
C LEU A 99 13.05 -5.85 12.77
N GLU A 100 13.57 -4.66 13.07
CA GLU A 100 14.98 -4.35 12.82
C GLU A 100 15.93 -5.35 13.54
N ASP A 101 15.37 -6.25 14.37
CA ASP A 101 16.04 -7.24 15.20
C ASP A 101 15.88 -8.71 14.75
N GLU A 102 15.18 -9.03 13.64
CA GLU A 102 15.17 -10.42 13.12
C GLU A 102 16.40 -10.68 12.25
N THR A 103 17.54 -10.92 12.89
CA THR A 103 18.66 -11.61 12.23
C THR A 103 18.31 -13.09 12.03
N PRO A 104 18.82 -13.75 10.96
CA PRO A 104 18.57 -15.16 10.67
C PRO A 104 19.04 -16.17 11.73
N GLU A 105 19.65 -15.69 12.83
CA GLU A 105 20.22 -16.49 13.90
C GLU A 105 19.15 -17.07 14.86
N HIS A 106 17.88 -16.70 14.72
CA HIS A 106 16.78 -17.17 15.59
C HIS A 106 15.72 -18.03 14.88
N TRP A 107 15.97 -18.48 13.65
CA TRP A 107 15.02 -19.34 12.92
C TRP A 107 15.25 -20.84 13.15
N PHE A 108 16.29 -21.22 13.90
CA PHE A 108 16.62 -22.61 14.21
C PHE A 108 17.09 -22.81 15.66
N ASP A 109 16.37 -22.23 16.62
CA ASP A 109 16.33 -22.74 18.00
C ASP A 109 14.93 -23.30 18.30
#